data_AF-A0A136KPB2-F1
#
_entry.id   AF-A0A136KPB2-F1
#
_cell.length_a   1.000
_cell.length_b   1.000
_cell.length_c   1.000
_cell.angle_alpha   90.00
_cell.angle_beta   90.00
_cell.angle_gamma   90.00
#
_symmetry.space_group_name_H-M   'P 1'
#
loop_
_entity.id
_entity.type
_entity.pdbx_description
1 polymer ?
#
loop_
_entity_poly.entity_id
_entity_poly.type
_entity_poly.pdbx_seq_one_letter_code
_entity_poly.pdbx_strand_id
1 'polypeptide(L)'
;MDLWLTQKYLSPAETGGLIDEKVDRRDIVAALVDLARRGFLTIEERDRKDFYLISTRTRAQSKDTPAGFEQRLLDALFGGGDEVRVKDVKNITSELLEIENMIYTGLESHKLFVKNPKKSA
;
A
#
# COMPACT_ATOMS: atom_id res chain seq x y z
N MET A 1 -25.14 -7.27 -19.99
CA MET A 1 -24.61 -6.17 -19.18
C MET A 1 -24.52 -6.70 -17.76
N ASP A 2 -23.48 -7.49 -17.51
CA ASP A 2 -23.30 -8.16 -16.22
C ASP A 2 -22.71 -7.16 -15.23
N LEU A 3 -23.61 -6.60 -14.42
CA LEU A 3 -23.36 -5.69 -13.30
C LEU A 3 -22.90 -6.43 -12.04
N TRP A 4 -22.42 -7.67 -12.17
CA TRP A 4 -21.63 -8.28 -11.11
C TRP A 4 -20.27 -7.63 -11.15
N LEU A 5 -20.07 -6.66 -10.26
CA LEU A 5 -18.77 -6.16 -9.84
C LEU A 5 -17.82 -7.37 -9.77
N THR A 6 -16.87 -7.48 -10.70
CA THR A 6 -15.65 -8.23 -10.44
C THR A 6 -15.23 -7.83 -9.04
N GLN A 7 -15.26 -8.75 -8.08
CA GLN A 7 -14.88 -8.47 -6.70
C GLN A 7 -13.41 -8.08 -6.71
N LYS A 8 -13.15 -6.81 -6.99
CA LYS A 8 -11.83 -6.21 -6.92
C LYS A 8 -11.44 -6.27 -5.46
N TYR A 9 -10.31 -6.89 -5.19
CA TYR A 9 -9.68 -6.79 -3.89
C TYR A 9 -9.37 -5.31 -3.61
N LEU A 10 -9.94 -4.78 -2.52
CA LEU A 10 -9.58 -3.47 -2.01
C LEU A 10 -8.51 -3.66 -0.96
N SER A 11 -7.37 -3.00 -1.17
CA SER A 11 -6.32 -2.96 -0.16
C SER A 11 -6.85 -2.33 1.14
N PRO A 12 -6.21 -2.59 2.28
CA PRO A 12 -6.55 -1.88 3.52
C PRO A 12 -6.46 -0.36 3.37
N ALA A 13 -5.53 0.15 2.56
CA ALA A 13 -5.40 1.57 2.32
C ALA A 13 -6.57 2.17 1.54
N GLU A 14 -7.02 1.49 0.47
CA GLU A 14 -8.23 1.87 -0.26
C GLU A 14 -9.47 1.74 0.63
N THR A 15 -9.55 0.70 1.45
CA THR A 15 -10.69 0.44 2.34
C THR A 15 -10.81 1.50 3.42
N GLY A 16 -9.71 1.86 4.09
CA GLY A 16 -9.69 2.96 5.07
C GLY A 16 -10.13 4.27 4.45
N GLY A 17 -9.53 4.62 3.30
CA GLY A 17 -9.89 5.82 2.54
C GLY A 17 -11.35 5.89 2.11
N LEU A 18 -12.02 4.76 1.88
CA LEU A 18 -13.46 4.72 1.58
C LEU A 18 -14.35 4.95 2.80
N ILE A 19 -13.89 4.56 3.99
CA ILE A 19 -14.69 4.66 5.23
C ILE A 19 -14.76 6.10 5.72
N ASP A 20 -13.64 6.82 5.70
CA ASP A 20 -13.53 8.15 6.32
C ASP A 20 -13.02 9.25 5.37
N GLU A 21 -12.94 8.94 4.07
CA GLU A 21 -12.48 9.85 3.01
C GLU A 21 -11.02 10.32 3.16
N LYS A 22 -10.27 9.70 4.09
CA LYS A 22 -8.91 10.08 4.45
C LYS A 22 -7.97 8.89 4.30
N VAL A 23 -6.82 9.14 3.69
CA VAL A 23 -5.73 8.17 3.64
C VAL A 23 -4.66 8.64 4.61
N ASP A 24 -4.67 8.09 5.81
CA ASP A 24 -3.66 8.35 6.82
C ASP A 24 -2.43 7.43 6.64
N ARG A 25 -1.34 7.76 7.31
CA ARG A 25 -0.15 6.88 7.38
C ARG A 25 -0.46 5.48 7.90
N ARG A 26 -1.45 5.33 8.76
CA ARG A 26 -1.87 4.02 9.31
C ARG A 26 -2.44 3.12 8.22
N ASP A 27 -3.12 3.70 7.24
CA ASP A 27 -3.71 2.97 6.10
C ASP A 27 -2.61 2.44 5.18
N ILE A 28 -1.56 3.23 4.94
CA ILE A 28 -0.37 2.80 4.20
C ILE A 28 0.37 1.68 4.95
N VAL A 29 0.51 1.78 6.27
CA VAL A 29 1.09 0.70 7.09
C VAL A 29 0.22 -0.55 7.05
N ALA A 30 -1.11 -0.42 7.06
CA ALA A 30 -2.02 -1.56 6.93
C ALA A 30 -1.87 -2.25 5.56
N ALA A 31 -1.70 -1.48 4.48
CA ALA A 31 -1.39 -2.03 3.16
C ALA A 31 -0.03 -2.75 3.13
N LEU A 32 0.99 -2.22 3.82
CA LEU A 32 2.29 -2.91 3.95
C LEU A 32 2.16 -4.26 4.66
N VAL A 33 1.37 -4.32 5.74
CA VAL A 33 1.08 -5.57 6.45
C VAL A 33 0.31 -6.55 5.56
N ASP A 34 -0.63 -6.06 4.74
CA ASP A 34 -1.33 -6.89 3.76
C ASP A 34 -0.42 -7.45 2.68
N LEU A 35 0.52 -6.64 2.16
CA LEU A 35 1.53 -7.10 1.22
C LEU A 35 2.42 -8.18 1.84
N ALA A 36 2.75 -8.08 3.13
CA ALA A 36 3.45 -9.13 3.84
C ALA A 36 2.60 -10.42 3.96
N ARG A 37 1.32 -10.28 4.30
CA ARG A 37 0.35 -11.39 4.36
C ARG A 37 0.19 -12.09 3.00
N ARG A 38 0.23 -11.34 1.89
CA ARG A 38 0.18 -11.86 0.50
C ARG A 38 1.52 -12.40 0.00
N GLY A 39 2.60 -12.25 0.78
CA GLY A 39 3.91 -12.81 0.48
C GLY A 39 4.77 -11.98 -0.48
N PHE A 40 4.56 -10.66 -0.54
CA PHE A 40 5.38 -9.70 -1.31
C PHE A 40 6.54 -9.07 -0.51
N LEU A 41 6.49 -9.23 0.82
CA LEU A 41 7.63 -9.03 1.71
C LEU A 41 7.46 -9.92 2.95
N THR A 42 8.51 -10.02 3.76
CA THR A 42 8.45 -10.56 5.12
C THR A 42 8.73 -9.43 6.11
N ILE A 43 8.07 -9.48 7.27
CA ILE A 43 8.38 -8.62 8.41
C ILE A 43 9.05 -9.48 9.47
N GLU A 44 10.31 -9.19 9.78
CA GLU A 44 11.08 -9.89 10.81
C GLU A 44 11.36 -8.97 11.99
N GLU A 45 11.11 -9.44 13.21
CA GLU A 45 11.61 -8.81 14.43
C GLU A 45 12.89 -9.56 14.86
N ARG A 46 14.06 -8.92 14.71
CA ARG A 46 15.36 -9.54 15.05
C ARG A 46 15.78 -9.30 16.49
N ASP A 47 15.37 -8.15 17.03
CA ASP A 47 15.52 -7.75 18.42
C ASP A 47 14.24 -7.04 18.88
N ARG A 48 14.08 -6.83 20.18
CA ARG A 48 12.88 -6.18 20.73
C ARG A 48 12.61 -4.83 20.06
N LYS A 49 11.46 -4.74 19.37
CA LYS A 49 11.03 -3.57 18.57
C LYS A 49 12.01 -3.19 17.46
N ASP A 50 12.75 -4.16 16.92
CA ASP A 50 13.67 -3.95 15.81
C ASP A 50 13.22 -4.74 14.58
N PHE A 51 12.46 -4.04 13.73
CA PHE A 51 11.79 -4.63 12.58
C PHE A 51 12.60 -4.43 11.31
N TYR A 52 12.63 -5.49 10.51
CA TYR A 52 13.22 -5.55 9.18
C TYR A 52 12.14 -5.96 8.18
N LEU A 53 12.07 -5.23 7.08
CA LEU A 53 11.26 -5.56 5.91
C LEU A 53 12.18 -6.22 4.90
N ILE A 54 11.81 -7.40 4.43
CA ILE A 54 12.64 -8.19 3.50
C ILE A 54 11.81 -8.47 2.26
N SER A 55 12.31 -8.06 1.10
CA SER A 55 11.65 -8.25 -0.18
C SER A 55 11.57 -9.74 -0.52
N THR A 56 10.43 -10.17 -1.04
CA THR A 56 10.23 -11.55 -1.50
C THR A 56 9.94 -11.60 -3.01
N ARG A 57 10.56 -10.68 -3.78
CA ARG A 57 10.43 -10.54 -5.26
C ARG A 57 10.40 -11.87 -6.03
N THR A 58 11.03 -12.93 -5.51
CA THR A 58 11.12 -14.27 -6.11
C THR A 58 10.04 -15.27 -5.65
N ARG A 59 9.14 -14.91 -4.73
CA ARG A 59 8.24 -15.84 -4.02
C ARG A 59 6.75 -15.53 -4.12
N ALA A 60 6.36 -14.47 -4.82
CA ALA A 60 4.96 -14.10 -4.96
C ALA A 60 4.17 -15.16 -5.74
N GLN A 61 3.29 -15.89 -5.04
CA GLN A 61 2.40 -16.92 -5.61
C GLN A 61 0.92 -16.49 -5.63
N SER A 62 0.61 -15.23 -5.30
CA SER A 62 -0.77 -14.75 -5.22
C SER A 62 -1.26 -14.27 -6.60
N LYS A 63 -2.55 -14.51 -6.91
CA LYS A 63 -3.21 -13.97 -8.11
C LYS A 63 -3.35 -12.45 -8.09
N ASP A 64 -3.31 -11.86 -6.89
CA ASP A 64 -3.43 -10.42 -6.67
C ASP A 64 -2.04 -9.79 -6.66
N THR A 65 -1.44 -9.67 -7.83
CA THR A 65 -0.13 -9.00 -8.00
C THR A 65 -0.26 -7.52 -7.59
N PRO A 66 0.71 -6.95 -6.85
CA PRO A 66 0.66 -5.56 -6.44
C PRO A 66 0.70 -4.68 -7.68
N ALA A 67 -0.13 -3.64 -7.68
CA ALA A 67 -0.22 -2.71 -8.80
C ALA A 67 -0.42 -1.29 -8.28
N GLY A 68 -0.13 -0.30 -9.13
CA GLY A 68 -0.30 1.11 -8.78
C GLY A 68 0.47 1.47 -7.51
N PHE A 69 -0.24 1.98 -6.50
CA PHE A 69 0.38 2.47 -5.27
C PHE A 69 1.09 1.36 -4.48
N GLU A 70 0.60 0.12 -4.52
CA GLU A 70 1.22 -1.00 -3.81
C GLU A 70 2.61 -1.32 -4.38
N GLN A 71 2.73 -1.35 -5.71
CA GLN A 71 4.01 -1.54 -6.38
C GLN A 71 4.95 -0.36 -6.08
N ARG A 72 4.43 0.87 -6.16
CA ARG A 72 5.19 2.09 -5.84
C ARG A 72 5.68 2.12 -4.38
N LEU A 73 4.93 1.54 -3.44
CA LEU A 73 5.34 1.38 -2.04
C LEU A 73 6.48 0.37 -1.91
N LEU A 74 6.39 -0.78 -2.59
CA LEU A 74 7.47 -1.77 -2.62
C LEU A 74 8.74 -1.19 -3.24
N ASP A 75 8.62 -0.42 -4.32
CA ASP A 75 9.75 0.21 -4.99
C ASP A 75 10.41 1.29 -4.12
N ALA A 76 9.63 2.08 -3.37
CA ALA A 76 10.17 3.03 -2.40
C ALA A 76 10.99 2.36 -1.30
N LEU A 77 10.52 1.22 -0.80
CA LEU A 77 11.21 0.49 0.26
C LEU A 77 12.45 -0.21 -0.29
N PHE A 78 12.31 -0.94 -1.39
CA PHE A 78 13.33 -1.88 -1.87
C PHE A 78 14.10 -1.38 -3.11
N GLY A 79 14.04 -0.08 -3.42
CA GLY A 79 14.77 0.50 -4.54
C GLY A 79 16.30 0.46 -4.38
N GLY A 80 16.78 0.48 -3.13
CA GLY A 80 18.21 0.43 -2.80
C GLY A 80 18.75 -0.95 -2.41
N GLY A 81 17.90 -1.98 -2.33
CA GLY A 81 18.24 -3.32 -1.87
C GLY A 81 17.02 -4.12 -1.43
N ASP A 82 17.22 -5.38 -1.04
CA ASP A 82 16.12 -6.28 -0.69
C ASP A 82 15.80 -6.30 0.81
N GLU A 83 16.50 -5.52 1.63
CA GLU A 83 16.29 -5.44 3.08
C GLU A 83 16.25 -3.98 3.55
N VAL A 84 15.26 -3.66 4.39
CA VAL A 84 15.09 -2.34 5.01
C VAL A 84 14.86 -2.52 6.50
N ARG A 85 15.71 -1.92 7.33
CA ARG A 85 15.43 -1.79 8.76
C ARG A 85 14.50 -0.61 9.00
N VAL A 86 13.36 -0.83 9.65
CA VAL A 86 12.32 0.20 9.87
C VAL A 86 12.87 1.43 10.60
N LYS A 87 13.80 1.26 11.55
CA LYS A 87 14.43 2.36 12.27
C LYS A 87 15.34 3.25 11.41
N ASP A 88 15.84 2.71 10.30
CA ASP A 88 16.76 3.41 9.40
C ASP A 88 16.01 4.14 8.26
N VAL A 89 14.70 3.93 8.14
CA VAL A 89 13.83 4.64 7.21
C VAL A 89 13.73 6.10 7.64
N LYS A 90 14.54 6.95 7.01
CA LYS A 90 14.55 8.40 7.22
C LYS A 90 13.92 9.09 6.01
N ASN A 91 13.05 10.06 6.26
CA ASN A 91 12.58 11.03 5.26
C ASN A 91 11.79 10.48 4.04
N ILE A 92 10.99 9.42 4.19
CA ILE A 92 10.10 8.92 3.11
C ILE A 92 8.84 9.78 2.87
N THR A 93 8.82 11.02 3.36
CA THR A 93 7.61 11.87 3.39
C THR A 93 7.11 12.19 1.98
N SER A 94 8.02 12.44 1.03
CA SER A 94 7.70 12.69 -0.37
C SER A 94 7.04 11.48 -1.04
N GLU A 95 7.60 10.31 -0.81
CA GLU A 95 7.14 9.03 -1.34
C GLU A 95 5.78 8.67 -0.76
N LEU A 96 5.58 8.90 0.54
CA LEU A 96 4.29 8.70 1.20
C LEU A 96 3.21 9.63 0.63
N LEU A 97 3.54 10.91 0.35
CA LEU A 97 2.59 11.85 -0.25
C LEU A 97 2.22 11.44 -1.69
N GLU A 98 3.19 10.93 -2.46
CA GLU A 98 2.93 10.39 -3.80
C GLU A 98 2.01 9.16 -3.73
N ILE A 99 2.32 8.21 -2.84
CA ILE A 99 1.51 7.00 -2.61
C ILE A 99 0.09 7.36 -2.19
N GLU A 100 -0.07 8.32 -1.27
CA GLU A 100 -1.37 8.83 -0.84
C GLU A 100 -2.19 9.36 -2.03
N ASN A 101 -1.57 10.18 -2.90
CA ASN A 101 -2.24 10.71 -4.10
C ASN A 101 -2.60 9.61 -5.11
N MET A 102 -1.78 8.56 -5.23
CA MET A 102 -2.08 7.40 -6.06
C MET A 102 -3.29 6.62 -5.53
N ILE A 103 -3.42 6.47 -4.21
CA ILE A 103 -4.59 5.81 -3.59
C ILE A 103 -5.86 6.59 -3.92
N TYR A 104 -5.88 7.91 -3.74
CA TYR A 104 -7.03 8.75 -4.11
C TYR A 104 -7.40 8.66 -5.59
N THR A 105 -6.40 8.67 -6.47
CA THR A 105 -6.60 8.51 -7.93
C THR A 105 -7.18 7.13 -8.26
N GLY A 106 -6.72 6.09 -7.55
CA GLY A 106 -7.29 4.75 -7.60
C GLY A 106 -8.76 4.75 -7.21
N LEU A 107 -9.13 5.34 -6.07
CA LEU A 107 -10.52 5.36 -5.58
C LEU A 107 -11.46 6.14 -6.51
N GLU A 108 -11.01 7.27 -7.09
CA GLU A 108 -11.75 8.02 -8.11
C GLU A 108 -12.02 7.17 -9.37
N SER A 109 -10.97 6.56 -9.93
CA SER A 109 -11.05 5.83 -11.21
C SER A 109 -11.98 4.62 -11.17
N HIS A 110 -12.17 4.02 -9.99
CA HIS A 110 -13.06 2.88 -9.79
C HIS A 110 -14.52 3.29 -9.51
N LYS A 111 -14.85 4.60 -9.60
CA LYS A 111 -16.18 5.17 -9.29
C LYS A 111 -16.69 4.82 -7.90
N LEU A 112 -15.79 4.52 -6.97
CA LEU A 112 -16.12 4.23 -5.58
C LEU A 112 -16.35 5.54 -4.79
N PHE A 113 -15.90 6.66 -5.33
CA PHE A 113 -16.35 8.01 -4.95
C PHE A 113 -17.09 8.68 -6.10
N VAL A 114 -18.20 9.36 -5.78
CA VAL A 114 -18.92 10.23 -6.73
C VAL A 114 -18.11 11.52 -7.02
N LYS A 115 -17.27 11.97 -6.08
CA LYS A 115 -16.38 13.13 -6.19
C LYS A 115 -15.18 13.02 -5.24
N ASN A 116 -13.97 13.41 -5.66
CA ASN A 116 -12.78 13.39 -4.80
C ASN A 116 -12.91 14.41 -3.64
N PRO A 117 -12.84 13.98 -2.36
CA PRO A 117 -12.88 14.87 -1.22
C PRO A 117 -11.71 15.87 -1.17
N LYS A 118 -10.50 15.47 -1.59
CA LYS A 118 -9.31 16.33 -1.65
C LYS A 118 -9.40 17.47 -2.67
N LYS A 119 -10.25 17.34 -3.69
CA LYS A 119 -10.47 18.37 -4.73
C LYS A 119 -11.72 19.22 -4.48
N SER A 120 -12.36 19.05 -3.33
CA SER A 120 -13.64 19.69 -3.00
C SER A 120 -13.53 20.71 -1.85
N ALA A 121 -12.32 20.96 -1.33
CA ALA A 121 -12.03 21.96 -0.32
C ALA A 121 -11.22 23.13 -0.91
#